data_AF-A0A8S1MX05-F1
#
_entry.id   AF-A0A8S1MX05-F1
#
_cell.length_a   1.000
_cell.length_b   1.000
_cell.length_c   1.000
_cell.angle_alpha   90.00
_cell.angle_beta   90.00
_cell.angle_gamma   90.00
#
_symmetry.space_group_name_H-M   'P 1'
#
loop_
_entity.id
_entity.type
_entity.pdbx_description
1 polymer ?
#
loop_
_entity_poly.entity_id
_entity_poly.type
_entity_poly.pdbx_seq_one_letter_code
_entity_poly.pdbx_strand_id
1 'polypeptide(L)'
;MRNQSFENIRMKNTSLIGGNFVRCDLNGSEFENVDISGVNFNGAQMFSCKWKNIKVHELNKLDGHSGCINSICFSPDGNILASGSDDNSIRLWDVKTGQQKAKLNCPLNRSYPIT
;
A
#
# COMPACT_ATOMS: atom_id res chain seq x y z
N MET A 1 -7.33 -16.13 -21.70
CA MET A 1 -8.06 -16.30 -20.43
C MET A 1 -9.10 -15.21 -20.35
N ARG A 2 -10.34 -15.53 -19.93
CA ARG A 2 -11.46 -14.57 -19.90
C ARG A 2 -11.28 -13.59 -18.74
N ASN A 3 -11.20 -12.29 -19.03
CA ASN A 3 -11.43 -11.26 -18.01
C ASN A 3 -12.91 -11.30 -17.62
N GLN A 4 -13.21 -11.12 -16.33
CA GLN A 4 -14.57 -10.91 -15.86
C GLN A 4 -14.84 -9.42 -15.89
N SER A 5 -15.83 -9.00 -16.68
CA SER A 5 -16.26 -7.60 -16.77
C SER A 5 -17.47 -7.36 -15.87
N PHE A 6 -17.36 -6.29 -15.10
CA PHE A 6 -18.27 -5.81 -14.08
C PHE A 6 -18.41 -4.28 -14.23
N GLU A 7 -18.61 -3.83 -15.47
CA GLU A 7 -18.70 -2.42 -15.81
C GLU A 7 -19.98 -1.77 -15.27
N ASN A 8 -19.88 -0.48 -14.92
CA ASN A 8 -21.00 0.36 -14.46
C ASN A 8 -21.73 -0.17 -13.21
N ILE A 9 -21.03 -0.90 -12.33
CA ILE A 9 -21.61 -1.36 -11.07
C ILE A 9 -21.83 -0.17 -10.13
N ARG A 10 -22.92 -0.20 -9.37
CA ARG A 10 -23.19 0.75 -8.28
C ARG A 10 -23.22 0.03 -6.95
N MET A 11 -22.27 0.33 -6.08
CA MET A 11 -22.25 -0.14 -4.70
C MET A 11 -22.40 1.04 -3.76
N LYS A 12 -23.46 1.03 -2.94
CA LYS A 12 -23.79 2.12 -2.03
C LYS A 12 -24.05 1.60 -0.62
N ASN A 13 -23.56 2.32 0.39
CA ASN A 13 -23.83 2.07 1.81
C ASN A 13 -23.59 0.60 2.20
N THR A 14 -22.46 0.03 1.75
CA THR A 14 -22.16 -1.39 1.91
C THR A 14 -20.68 -1.62 2.23
N SER A 15 -20.29 -2.86 2.49
CA SER A 15 -18.92 -3.24 2.77
C SER A 15 -18.46 -4.33 1.80
N LEU A 16 -17.28 -4.12 1.22
CA LEU A 16 -16.53 -5.08 0.42
C LEU A 16 -15.44 -5.66 1.32
N ILE A 17 -15.63 -6.90 1.77
CA ILE A 17 -14.73 -7.56 2.71
C ILE A 17 -14.19 -8.84 2.08
N GLY A 18 -12.87 -8.98 1.97
CA GLY A 18 -12.20 -10.22 1.55
C GLY A 18 -12.41 -10.63 0.08
N GLY A 19 -12.96 -9.74 -0.76
CA GLY A 19 -13.24 -10.04 -2.17
C GLY A 19 -11.98 -10.19 -3.02
N ASN A 20 -12.03 -11.02 -4.07
CA ASN A 20 -10.94 -11.20 -5.02
C ASN A 20 -11.38 -10.78 -6.43
N PHE A 21 -10.88 -9.63 -6.89
CA PHE A 21 -11.19 -9.01 -8.19
C PHE A 21 -9.95 -8.91 -9.09
N VAL A 22 -9.02 -9.86 -8.97
CA VAL A 22 -7.79 -9.88 -9.77
C VAL A 22 -8.12 -9.88 -11.26
N ARG A 23 -7.58 -8.89 -11.98
CA ARG A 23 -7.76 -8.71 -13.44
C ARG A 23 -9.22 -8.55 -13.89
N CYS A 24 -10.12 -8.12 -12.99
CA CYS A 24 -11.48 -7.75 -13.35
C CYS A 24 -11.55 -6.36 -13.99
N ASP A 25 -12.54 -6.15 -14.85
CA ASP A 25 -12.89 -4.81 -15.34
C ASP A 25 -14.01 -4.23 -14.49
N LEU A 26 -13.73 -3.13 -13.79
CA LEU A 26 -14.67 -2.35 -12.96
C LEU A 26 -14.85 -0.93 -13.51
N ASN A 27 -14.47 -0.66 -14.76
CA ASN A 27 -14.51 0.65 -15.37
C ASN A 27 -15.93 1.26 -15.30
N GLY A 28 -15.99 2.57 -15.04
CA GLY A 28 -17.26 3.31 -14.91
C GLY A 28 -18.09 3.01 -13.66
N SER A 29 -17.60 2.18 -12.73
CA SER A 29 -18.35 1.83 -11.52
C SER A 29 -18.38 2.97 -10.49
N GLU A 30 -19.44 3.01 -9.68
CA GLU A 30 -19.62 3.97 -8.58
C GLU A 30 -19.63 3.26 -7.24
N PHE A 31 -18.79 3.76 -6.32
CA PHE A 31 -18.69 3.32 -4.94
C PHE A 31 -18.98 4.51 -4.03
N GLU A 32 -20.07 4.46 -3.27
CA GLU A 32 -20.50 5.52 -2.36
C GLU A 32 -20.74 4.98 -0.95
N ASN A 33 -20.08 5.57 0.05
CA ASN A 33 -20.16 5.11 1.45
C ASN A 33 -19.80 3.62 1.56
N VAL A 34 -18.72 3.20 0.91
CA VAL A 34 -18.28 1.81 0.88
C VAL A 34 -17.07 1.61 1.76
N ASP A 35 -17.16 0.61 2.64
CA ASP A 35 -16.03 0.13 3.42
C ASP A 35 -15.30 -0.99 2.65
N ILE A 36 -13.99 -0.88 2.49
CA ILE A 36 -13.16 -1.82 1.74
C ILE A 36 -12.10 -2.38 2.68
N SER A 37 -12.15 -3.69 2.91
CA SER A 37 -11.13 -4.39 3.71
C SER A 37 -10.74 -5.72 3.09
N GLY A 38 -9.43 -5.98 3.02
CA GLY A 38 -8.89 -7.25 2.52
C GLY A 38 -9.28 -7.61 1.08
N VAL A 39 -9.62 -6.61 0.25
CA VAL A 39 -10.02 -6.83 -1.14
C VAL A 39 -8.80 -6.81 -2.06
N ASN A 40 -8.67 -7.84 -2.91
CA ASN A 40 -7.58 -7.92 -3.88
C ASN A 40 -8.01 -7.37 -5.25
N PHE A 41 -7.42 -6.24 -5.64
CA PHE A 41 -7.63 -5.60 -6.95
C PHE A 41 -6.42 -5.72 -7.89
N ASN A 42 -5.51 -6.68 -7.66
CA ASN A 42 -4.28 -6.75 -8.46
C ASN A 42 -4.58 -6.92 -9.96
N GLY A 43 -4.11 -5.96 -10.75
CA GLY A 43 -4.36 -5.90 -12.20
C GLY A 43 -5.79 -5.60 -12.61
N ALA A 44 -6.68 -5.20 -11.69
CA ALA A 44 -8.03 -4.77 -12.02
C ALA A 44 -8.02 -3.43 -12.78
N GLN A 45 -8.95 -3.26 -13.72
CA GLN A 45 -9.17 -1.99 -14.40
C GLN A 45 -10.27 -1.21 -13.66
N MET A 46 -10.00 0.07 -13.35
CA MET A 46 -10.89 0.92 -12.56
C MET A 46 -10.88 2.36 -13.08
N PHE A 47 -10.83 2.51 -14.40
CA PHE A 47 -10.89 3.80 -15.08
C PHE A 47 -12.28 4.41 -14.92
N SER A 48 -12.33 5.75 -14.83
CA SER A 48 -13.58 6.51 -14.72
C SER A 48 -14.49 6.08 -13.57
N CYS A 49 -13.94 5.48 -12.51
CA CYS A 49 -14.71 5.13 -11.32
C CYS A 49 -15.06 6.37 -10.49
N LYS A 50 -16.27 6.39 -9.93
CA LYS A 50 -16.70 7.43 -9.00
C LYS A 50 -16.57 6.93 -7.58
N TRP A 51 -15.71 7.58 -6.80
CA TRP A 51 -15.42 7.23 -5.42
C TRP A 51 -15.93 8.31 -4.49
N LYS A 52 -16.79 7.96 -3.53
CA LYS A 52 -17.30 8.89 -2.54
C LYS A 52 -17.35 8.25 -1.15
N ASN A 53 -16.74 8.89 -0.17
CA ASN A 53 -16.71 8.46 1.23
C ASN A 53 -16.33 6.97 1.38
N ILE A 54 -15.14 6.63 0.88
CA ILE A 54 -14.59 5.28 0.97
C ILE A 54 -13.79 5.16 2.26
N LYS A 55 -14.02 4.08 3.01
CA LYS A 55 -13.20 3.73 4.16
C LYS A 55 -12.33 2.53 3.78
N VAL A 56 -11.05 2.62 4.09
CA VAL A 56 -10.11 1.51 3.98
C VAL A 56 -9.53 1.29 5.36
N HIS A 57 -9.62 0.06 5.86
CA HIS A 57 -9.05 -0.30 7.16
C HIS A 57 -7.53 -0.42 7.06
N GLU A 58 -6.83 0.13 8.04
CA GLU A 58 -5.40 -0.05 8.20
C GLU A 58 -5.09 -1.54 8.37
N LEU A 59 -4.26 -2.09 7.50
CA LEU A 59 -3.87 -3.50 7.58
C LEU A 59 -2.71 -3.72 8.54
N ASN A 60 -1.67 -2.88 8.45
CA ASN A 60 -0.46 -2.97 9.27
C ASN A 60 0.11 -1.59 9.52
N LYS A 61 0.48 -1.33 10.78
CA LYS A 61 1.24 -0.15 11.17
C LYS A 61 2.74 -0.48 11.16
N LEU A 62 3.52 0.23 10.35
CA LEU A 62 4.96 0.05 10.25
C LEU A 62 5.70 0.95 11.26
N ASP A 63 5.56 0.63 12.54
CA ASP A 63 6.21 1.37 13.62
C ASP A 63 7.67 0.92 13.79
N GLY A 64 8.59 1.88 13.72
CA GLY A 64 9.98 1.60 14.04
C GLY A 64 10.94 2.76 13.82
N HIS A 65 10.70 3.60 12.81
CA HIS A 65 11.53 4.80 12.61
C HIS A 65 11.39 5.76 13.79
N SER A 66 12.50 6.31 14.27
CA SER A 66 12.53 7.29 15.37
C SER A 66 12.58 8.74 14.88
N GLY A 67 12.57 8.95 13.56
CA GLY A 67 12.54 10.26 12.91
C GLY A 67 11.52 10.28 11.76
N CYS A 68 11.37 11.43 11.11
CA CYS A 68 10.49 11.57 9.97
C CYS A 68 10.88 10.59 8.86
N ILE A 69 9.88 10.01 8.19
CA ILE A 69 10.09 9.19 6.99
C ILE A 69 10.08 10.15 5.80
N ASN A 70 11.20 10.18 5.07
CA ASN A 70 11.38 11.11 3.95
C ASN A 70 11.08 10.47 2.60
N SER A 71 11.16 9.14 2.51
CA SER A 71 10.97 8.42 1.25
C SER A 71 10.49 6.99 1.49
N ILE A 72 9.67 6.48 0.57
CA ILE A 72 9.21 5.10 0.53
C ILE A 72 9.30 4.55 -0.90
N CYS A 73 9.60 3.26 -1.03
CA CYS A 73 9.64 2.57 -2.33
C CYS A 73 9.23 1.10 -2.20
N PHE A 74 8.30 0.64 -3.01
CA PHE A 74 7.94 -0.78 -3.09
C PHE A 74 8.90 -1.52 -4.02
N SER A 75 9.20 -2.78 -3.68
CA SER A 75 9.82 -3.70 -4.62
C SER A 75 8.89 -3.96 -5.81
N PRO A 76 9.41 -4.31 -7.00
CA PRO A 76 8.59 -4.56 -8.19
C PRO A 76 7.54 -5.66 -8.01
N ASP A 77 7.81 -6.63 -7.12
CA ASP A 77 6.89 -7.71 -6.77
C ASP A 77 5.87 -7.34 -5.68
N GLY A 78 5.98 -6.15 -5.08
CA GLY A 78 5.11 -5.62 -4.05
C GLY A 78 5.22 -6.31 -2.68
N ASN A 79 6.18 -7.22 -2.49
CA ASN A 79 6.32 -7.97 -1.23
C ASN A 79 7.13 -7.19 -0.19
N ILE A 80 7.98 -6.25 -0.61
CA ILE A 80 8.86 -5.47 0.25
C ILE A 80 8.57 -3.98 0.08
N LEU A 81 8.49 -3.27 1.20
CA LEU A 81 8.54 -1.82 1.24
C LEU A 81 9.88 -1.39 1.84
N ALA A 82 10.58 -0.48 1.18
CA ALA A 82 11.71 0.24 1.75
C ALA A 82 11.25 1.62 2.24
N SER A 83 11.69 2.03 3.43
CA SER A 83 11.48 3.40 3.94
C SER A 83 12.80 4.00 4.41
N GLY A 84 13.06 5.25 4.06
CA GLY A 84 14.22 6.03 4.50
C GLY A 84 13.80 7.15 5.45
N SER A 85 14.57 7.38 6.51
CA SER A 85 14.22 8.31 7.58
C SER A 85 15.38 9.19 8.04
N ASP A 86 15.04 10.32 8.67
CA ASP A 86 15.95 11.18 9.44
C ASP A 86 16.64 10.46 10.61
N ASP A 87 16.19 9.26 10.98
CA ASP A 87 16.89 8.42 11.96
C ASP A 87 18.19 7.77 11.43
N ASN A 88 18.67 8.24 10.26
CA ASN A 88 19.84 7.75 9.54
C ASN A 88 19.77 6.26 9.19
N SER A 89 18.56 5.74 9.01
CA SER A 89 18.36 4.36 8.59
C SER A 89 17.39 4.19 7.43
N ILE A 90 17.59 3.10 6.70
CA ILE A 90 16.64 2.53 5.77
C ILE A 90 16.10 1.25 6.39
N ARG A 91 14.77 1.10 6.42
CA ARG A 91 14.11 -0.12 6.89
C ARG A 91 13.43 -0.83 5.73
N LEU A 92 13.52 -2.15 5.74
CA LEU A 92 12.81 -3.03 4.82
C LEU A 92 11.69 -3.72 5.58
N TRP A 93 10.48 -3.69 5.03
CA TRP A 93 9.27 -4.23 5.64
C TRP A 93 8.67 -5.30 4.75
N ASP A 94 8.18 -6.37 5.35
CA ASP A 94 7.30 -7.32 4.69
C ASP A 94 5.89 -6.71 4.60
N VAL A 95 5.40 -6.49 3.38
CA VAL A 95 4.13 -5.77 3.15
C VAL A 95 2.92 -6.53 3.70
N LYS A 96 2.96 -7.87 3.70
CA LYS A 96 1.84 -8.70 4.14
C LYS A 96 1.71 -8.74 5.65
N THR A 97 2.83 -8.88 6.34
CA THR A 97 2.86 -9.07 7.80
C THR A 97 3.11 -7.78 8.57
N GLY A 98 3.57 -6.72 7.89
CA GLY A 98 3.99 -5.47 8.52
C GLY A 98 5.30 -5.57 9.29
N GLN A 99 5.98 -6.72 9.26
CA GLN A 99 7.19 -6.94 10.04
C GLN A 99 8.42 -6.31 9.38
N GLN A 100 9.29 -5.71 10.20
CA GLN A 100 10.59 -5.26 9.74
C GLN A 100 11.49 -6.47 9.42
N LYS A 101 11.94 -6.57 8.18
CA LYS A 101 12.90 -7.60 7.73
C LYS A 101 14.34 -7.19 7.93
N ALA A 102 14.66 -5.91 7.76
CA ALA A 102 16.02 -5.41 7.90
C ALA A 102 16.04 -3.93 8.28
N LYS A 103 17.13 -3.53 8.94
CA LYS A 103 17.50 -2.13 9.18
C LYS A 103 18.92 -1.93 8.67
N LEU A 104 19.09 -0.96 7.80
CA LEU A 104 20.37 -0.55 7.22
C LEU A 104 20.69 0.84 7.77
N ASN A 105 21.79 0.97 8.51
CA ASN A 105 22.22 2.27 9.01
C ASN A 105 23.15 2.93 7.99
N CYS A 106 22.92 4.21 7.72
CA CYS A 106 23.87 5.03 7.00
C CYS A 106 24.95 5.49 8.00
N PRO A 107 26.25 5.20 7.76
CA PRO A 107 27.30 5.64 8.66
C PRO A 107 27.54 7.15 8.48
N LEU A 108 26.91 7.97 9.31
CA LEU A 108 27.20 9.40 9.41
C LEU A 108 27.97 9.71 10.71
N ASN A 109 29.28 9.46 10.65
CA ASN A 109 30.38 10.22 11.30
C ASN A 109 31.65 9.36 11.38
N ARG A 110 32.45 9.34 10.30
CA ARG A 110 33.90 9.39 10.52
C ARG A 110 34.22 10.87 10.70
N SER A 111 34.25 11.32 11.94
CA SER A 111 35.02 12.51 12.29
C SER A 111 36.45 12.24 11.81
N TYR A 112 36.87 12.89 10.73
CA TYR A 112 38.28 12.97 10.41
C TYR A 112 38.95 13.68 11.59
N PRO A 113 39.96 13.09 12.26
CA PRO A 113 40.73 13.84 13.24
C PRO A 113 41.43 14.97 12.47
N ILE A 114 41.12 16.21 12.86
CA ILE A 114 41.87 17.37 12.40
C ILE A 114 43.20 17.31 13.17
N THR A 115 44.26 16.88 12.50
CA THR A 115 45.66 17.06 12.95
C THR A 115 46.23 18.31 12.33
#